data_AF-A0A2V7BLW9-F1
#
_entry.id   AF-A0A2V7BLW9-F1
#
_cell.length_a   1.000
_cell.length_b   1.000
_cell.length_c   1.000
_cell.angle_alpha   90.00
_cell.angle_beta   90.00
_cell.angle_gamma   90.00
#
_symmetry.space_group_name_H-M   'P 1'
#
loop_
_entity.id
_entity.type
_entity.pdbx_description
1 polymer ?
#
loop_
_entity_poly.entity_id
_entity_poly.type
_entity_poly.pdbx_seq_one_letter_code
_entity_poly.pdbx_strand_id
1 'polypeptide(L)'
;MTSMTRHGIKLPAGQDLGWLSPRVCNTLRMVTRAVTQLYDDVLRPSGLRVTQFSILATIGRIGEANLKQLEDTLAIDQTTLTRSLNLLERDGVIERASHPDARIRAMKLTSKGRRALEAARPLWARAQDKVLRELCTKAWADAQRRLAHLLYVAVKRRGPGRGRRRGRPRSAPRRRSRVAG
;
A
#
# COMPACT_ATOMS: atom_id res chain seq x y z
N MET A 1 -3.74 -2.48 35.46
CA MET A 1 -4.85 -2.38 34.49
C MET A 1 -4.80 -1.01 33.83
N THR A 2 -4.01 -0.86 32.76
CA THR A 2 -3.79 0.45 32.13
C THR A 2 -4.58 0.52 30.83
N SER A 3 -5.70 1.24 30.88
CA SER A 3 -6.56 1.58 29.76
C SER A 3 -5.78 2.46 28.77
N MET A 4 -5.39 1.91 27.63
CA MET A 4 -4.90 2.70 26.49
C MET A 4 -6.11 3.11 25.65
N THR A 5 -6.59 4.32 25.89
CA THR A 5 -7.64 4.98 25.11
C THR A 5 -7.19 5.11 23.66
N ARG A 6 -7.75 4.26 22.79
CA ARG A 6 -7.54 4.31 21.34
C ARG A 6 -8.04 5.66 20.83
N HIS A 7 -7.14 6.47 20.28
CA HIS A 7 -7.49 7.72 19.61
C HIS A 7 -8.16 7.39 18.26
N GLY A 8 -9.44 7.01 18.31
CA GLY A 8 -10.31 6.95 17.13
C GLY A 8 -10.54 8.35 16.57
N ILE A 9 -10.70 8.45 15.25
CA ILE A 9 -11.10 9.71 14.61
C ILE A 9 -12.49 10.08 15.15
N LYS A 10 -12.58 11.14 15.97
CA LYS A 10 -13.86 11.68 16.44
C LYS A 10 -14.49 12.46 15.30
N LEU A 11 -15.56 11.93 14.73
CA LEU A 11 -16.44 12.70 13.84
C LEU A 11 -17.36 13.55 14.72
N PRO A 12 -17.43 14.87 14.52
CA PRO A 12 -18.41 15.69 15.23
C PRO A 12 -19.81 15.28 14.77
N ALA A 13 -20.65 14.85 15.72
CA ALA A 13 -22.04 14.54 15.43
C ALA A 13 -22.81 15.84 15.13
N GLY A 14 -23.46 15.91 13.97
CA GLY A 14 -24.51 16.89 13.69
C GLY A 14 -24.09 18.29 13.22
N GLN A 15 -22.94 18.48 12.57
CA GLN A 15 -22.61 19.76 11.90
C GLN A 15 -22.36 19.57 10.40
N ASP A 16 -22.86 20.54 9.64
CA ASP A 16 -22.68 20.71 8.21
C ASP A 16 -21.21 20.50 7.82
N LEU A 17 -20.96 19.57 6.89
CA LEU A 17 -19.63 19.31 6.30
C LEU A 17 -19.12 20.53 5.50
N GLY A 18 -19.85 21.65 5.50
CA GLY A 18 -19.49 22.93 4.90
C GLY A 18 -18.13 23.52 5.32
N TRP A 19 -17.54 23.10 6.44
CA TRP A 19 -16.17 23.50 6.81
C TRP A 19 -15.06 22.74 6.04
N LEU A 20 -15.41 21.71 5.24
CA LEU A 20 -14.44 20.88 4.49
C LEU A 20 -14.04 21.43 3.10
N SER A 21 -14.47 22.61 2.68
CA SER A 21 -14.03 23.18 1.39
C SER A 21 -12.68 23.92 1.47
N PRO A 22 -11.69 23.74 0.55
CA PRO A 22 -11.42 22.61 -0.33
C PRO A 22 -10.05 22.00 0.03
N ARG A 23 -9.97 21.08 1.00
CA ARG A 23 -8.75 20.27 1.22
C ARG A 23 -9.01 18.83 0.84
N VAL A 24 -9.27 18.59 -0.45
CA VAL A 24 -9.47 17.26 -1.06
C VAL A 24 -8.46 16.24 -0.51
N CYS A 25 -7.18 16.60 -0.43
CA CYS A 25 -6.13 15.74 0.12
C CYS A 25 -6.36 15.34 1.59
N ASN A 26 -6.78 16.29 2.45
CA ASN A 26 -7.01 16.01 3.86
C ASN A 26 -8.25 15.13 4.06
N THR A 27 -9.34 15.45 3.37
CA THR A 27 -10.57 14.65 3.42
C THR A 27 -10.30 13.22 2.96
N LEU A 28 -9.59 13.03 1.84
CA LEU A 28 -9.21 11.69 1.38
C LEU A 28 -8.34 10.95 2.40
N ARG A 29 -7.36 11.62 3.01
CA ARG A 29 -6.52 10.99 4.06
C ARG A 29 -7.34 10.54 5.26
N MET A 30 -8.29 11.36 5.72
CA MET A 30 -9.18 11.03 6.83
C MET A 30 -10.07 9.83 6.49
N VAL A 31 -10.69 9.85 5.31
CA VAL A 31 -11.53 8.75 4.82
C VAL A 31 -10.71 7.46 4.71
N THR A 32 -9.55 7.50 4.04
CA THR A 32 -8.67 6.33 3.92
C THR A 32 -8.29 5.77 5.27
N ARG A 33 -7.92 6.63 6.24
CA ARG A 33 -7.54 6.18 7.59
C ARG A 33 -8.72 5.53 8.31
N ALA A 34 -9.90 6.14 8.28
CA ALA A 34 -11.10 5.62 8.93
C ALA A 34 -11.52 4.26 8.34
N VAL A 35 -11.55 4.16 7.01
CA VAL A 35 -11.85 2.91 6.29
C VAL A 35 -10.82 1.84 6.60
N THR A 36 -9.52 2.16 6.53
CA THR A 36 -8.42 1.23 6.89
C THR A 36 -8.61 0.69 8.31
N GLN A 37 -8.93 1.55 9.28
CA GLN A 37 -9.15 1.13 10.67
C GLN A 37 -10.35 0.20 10.82
N LEU A 38 -11.44 0.45 10.07
CA LEU A 38 -12.59 -0.46 10.04
C LEU A 38 -12.20 -1.84 9.51
N TYR A 39 -11.43 -1.92 8.43
CA TYR A 39 -10.94 -3.20 7.90
C TYR A 39 -10.02 -3.90 8.89
N ASP A 40 -9.08 -3.18 9.51
CA ASP A 40 -8.18 -3.72 10.53
C ASP A 40 -8.94 -4.25 11.76
N ASP A 41 -10.02 -3.57 12.18
CA ASP A 41 -10.88 -4.02 13.29
C ASP A 41 -11.59 -5.33 12.94
N VAL A 42 -12.10 -5.46 11.72
CA VAL A 42 -12.79 -6.68 11.26
C VAL A 42 -11.80 -7.83 11.00
N LEU A 43 -10.61 -7.54 10.48
CA LEU A 43 -9.57 -8.53 10.19
C LEU A 43 -8.81 -8.99 11.43
N ARG A 44 -8.90 -8.28 12.56
CA ARG A 44 -8.17 -8.60 13.79
C ARG A 44 -8.16 -10.09 14.17
N PRO A 45 -9.27 -10.86 14.09
CA PRO A 45 -9.27 -12.27 14.43
C PRO A 45 -8.33 -13.14 13.56
N SER A 46 -8.01 -12.71 12.33
CA SER A 46 -7.04 -13.41 11.48
C SER A 46 -5.58 -13.15 11.85
N GLY A 47 -5.32 -12.17 12.72
CA GLY A 47 -3.97 -11.69 13.01
C GLY A 47 -3.35 -10.85 11.88
N LEU A 48 -4.07 -10.61 10.78
CA LEU A 48 -3.61 -9.77 9.67
C LEU A 48 -4.17 -8.35 9.77
N ARG A 49 -3.36 -7.39 9.35
CA ARG A 49 -3.82 -6.05 8.97
C ARG A 49 -4.29 -6.02 7.51
N VAL A 50 -5.06 -5.00 7.16
CA VAL A 50 -5.58 -4.78 5.79
C VAL A 50 -4.45 -4.74 4.75
N THR A 51 -3.35 -4.03 5.05
CA THR A 51 -2.18 -3.97 4.16
C THR A 51 -1.53 -5.34 3.96
N GLN A 52 -1.39 -6.12 5.03
CA GLN A 52 -0.84 -7.46 4.96
C GLN A 52 -1.75 -8.39 4.16
N PHE A 53 -3.06 -8.33 4.40
CA PHE A 53 -4.04 -9.07 3.61
C PHE A 53 -3.93 -8.74 2.12
N SER A 54 -3.88 -7.46 1.75
CA SER A 54 -3.77 -7.04 0.34
C SER A 54 -2.49 -7.56 -0.32
N ILE A 55 -1.37 -7.57 0.41
CA ILE A 55 -0.10 -8.16 -0.05
C ILE A 55 -0.28 -9.67 -0.29
N LEU A 56 -0.79 -10.41 0.69
CA LEU A 56 -0.96 -11.86 0.58
C LEU A 56 -1.95 -12.24 -0.53
N ALA A 57 -3.05 -11.51 -0.65
CA ALA A 57 -4.03 -11.70 -1.72
C ALA A 57 -3.41 -11.46 -3.10
N THR A 58 -2.55 -10.46 -3.23
CA THR A 58 -1.85 -10.15 -4.48
C THR A 58 -0.83 -11.22 -4.83
N ILE A 59 0.02 -11.63 -3.87
CA ILE A 59 0.97 -12.73 -4.07
C ILE A 59 0.21 -14.02 -4.41
N GLY A 60 -0.87 -14.33 -3.69
CA GLY A 60 -1.68 -15.53 -3.95
C GLY A 60 -2.33 -15.57 -5.33
N ARG A 61 -2.67 -14.40 -5.90
CA ARG A 61 -3.21 -14.29 -7.26
C ARG A 61 -2.13 -14.39 -8.35
N ILE A 62 -0.96 -13.82 -8.11
CA ILE A 62 0.15 -13.77 -9.08
C ILE A 62 1.03 -15.04 -9.01
N GLY A 63 1.02 -15.74 -7.87
CA GLY A 63 1.91 -16.85 -7.53
C GLY A 63 3.17 -16.35 -6.84
N GLU A 64 4.03 -15.66 -7.59
CA GLU A 64 5.26 -15.06 -7.10
C GLU A 64 5.32 -13.58 -7.51
N ALA A 65 5.56 -12.69 -6.54
CA ALA A 65 5.60 -11.25 -6.80
C ALA A 65 6.86 -10.62 -6.20
N ASN A 66 7.51 -9.74 -6.98
CA ASN A 66 8.59 -8.91 -6.49
C ASN A 66 8.07 -7.57 -5.93
N LEU A 67 8.95 -6.84 -5.24
CA LEU A 67 8.63 -5.57 -4.60
C LEU A 67 7.97 -4.57 -5.56
N LYS A 68 8.53 -4.42 -6.78
CA LYS A 68 8.03 -3.47 -7.77
C LYS A 68 6.62 -3.83 -8.25
N GLN A 69 6.36 -5.11 -8.51
CA GLN A 69 5.02 -5.59 -8.90
C GLN A 69 3.99 -5.30 -7.80
N LEU A 70 4.38 -5.46 -6.53
CA LEU A 70 3.53 -5.15 -5.39
C LEU A 70 3.30 -3.65 -5.24
N GLU A 71 4.32 -2.81 -5.42
CA GLU A 71 4.19 -1.33 -5.43
C GLU A 71 3.23 -0.87 -6.54
N ASP A 72 3.44 -1.37 -7.76
CA ASP A 72 2.65 -1.01 -8.94
C ASP A 72 1.19 -1.47 -8.80
N THR A 73 0.96 -2.64 -8.19
CA THR A 73 -0.40 -3.21 -8.01
C THR A 73 -1.17 -2.60 -6.85
N LEU A 74 -0.51 -2.36 -5.72
CA LEU A 74 -1.16 -1.96 -4.47
C LEU A 74 -1.11 -0.46 -4.21
N ALA A 75 -0.30 0.28 -4.96
CA ALA A 75 -0.05 1.71 -4.74
C ALA A 75 0.38 2.03 -3.29
N ILE A 76 1.07 1.08 -2.63
CA ILE A 76 1.66 1.26 -1.30
C ILE A 76 3.07 1.81 -1.49
N ASP A 77 3.47 2.77 -0.66
CA ASP A 77 4.83 3.29 -0.69
C ASP A 77 5.87 2.23 -0.29
N GLN A 78 7.06 2.30 -0.88
CA GLN A 78 8.13 1.32 -0.71
C GLN A 78 8.49 1.04 0.75
N THR A 79 8.49 2.07 1.61
CA THR A 79 8.87 1.94 3.03
C THR A 79 7.83 1.12 3.78
N THR A 80 6.54 1.44 3.60
CA THR A 80 5.42 0.70 4.20
C THR A 80 5.38 -0.74 3.69
N LEU A 81 5.59 -0.94 2.38
CA LEU A 81 5.57 -2.27 1.78
C LEU A 81 6.72 -3.14 2.29
N THR A 82 7.95 -2.60 2.30
CA THR A 82 9.13 -3.32 2.79
C THR A 82 8.97 -3.73 4.25
N ARG A 83 8.49 -2.82 5.11
CA ARG A 83 8.21 -3.14 6.51
C ARG A 83 7.19 -4.26 6.65
N SER A 84 6.12 -4.22 5.84
CA SER A 84 5.06 -5.24 5.87
C SER A 84 5.56 -6.60 5.40
N LEU A 85 6.35 -6.64 4.33
CA LEU A 85 6.98 -7.85 3.80
C LEU A 85 7.94 -8.47 4.83
N ASN A 86 8.79 -7.67 5.48
CA ASN A 86 9.70 -8.17 6.51
C ASN A 86 8.95 -8.81 7.68
N LEU A 87 7.81 -8.24 8.11
CA LEU A 87 6.98 -8.84 9.16
C LEU A 87 6.37 -10.17 8.70
N LEU A 88 5.85 -10.23 7.46
CA LEU A 88 5.26 -11.45 6.91
C LEU A 88 6.31 -12.56 6.69
N GLU A 89 7.53 -12.20 6.27
CA GLU A 89 8.65 -13.13 6.11
C GLU A 89 9.10 -13.67 7.48
N ARG A 90 9.29 -12.78 8.47
CA ARG A 90 9.59 -13.15 9.86
C ARG A 90 8.54 -14.08 10.45
N ASP A 91 7.26 -13.82 10.18
CA ASP A 91 6.17 -14.62 10.71
C ASP A 91 5.95 -15.92 9.90
N GLY A 92 6.79 -16.21 8.91
CA GLY A 92 6.76 -17.43 8.07
C GLY A 92 5.54 -17.52 7.16
N VAL A 93 4.89 -16.38 6.88
CA VAL A 93 3.69 -16.28 6.05
C VAL A 93 4.07 -16.19 4.56
N ILE A 94 5.20 -15.56 4.27
CA ILE A 94 5.81 -15.53 2.94
C ILE A 94 7.26 -16.03 3.02
N GLU A 95 7.78 -16.44 1.87
CA GLU A 95 9.17 -16.82 1.71
C GLU A 95 9.71 -16.30 0.37
N ARG A 96 11.04 -16.21 0.26
CA ARG A 96 11.68 -15.83 -0.99
C ARG A 96 11.50 -16.91 -2.04
N ALA A 97 11.09 -16.50 -3.23
CA ALA A 97 11.11 -17.35 -4.39
C ALA A 97 12.50 -17.33 -5.04
N SER A 98 12.87 -18.44 -5.67
CA SER A 98 14.08 -18.48 -6.50
C SER A 98 13.82 -17.69 -7.78
N HIS A 99 14.72 -16.77 -8.12
CA HIS A 99 14.58 -15.94 -9.31
C HIS A 99 15.86 -16.03 -10.16
N PRO A 100 15.77 -16.20 -11.50
CA PRO A 100 16.95 -16.30 -12.38
C PRO A 100 17.91 -15.11 -12.25
N ASP A 101 17.34 -13.91 -12.07
CA ASP A 101 18.08 -12.74 -11.65
C ASP A 101 18.09 -12.63 -10.12
N ALA A 102 19.25 -12.89 -9.50
CA ALA A 102 19.48 -12.82 -8.05
C ALA A 102 19.26 -11.42 -7.44
N ARG A 103 19.16 -10.37 -8.27
CA ARG A 103 18.86 -9.01 -7.83
C ARG A 103 17.38 -8.80 -7.57
N ILE A 104 16.51 -9.65 -8.12
CA ILE A 104 15.07 -9.56 -7.97
C ILE A 104 14.64 -10.37 -6.75
N ARG A 105 14.16 -9.65 -5.73
CA ARG A 105 13.59 -10.27 -4.53
C ARG A 105 12.12 -10.61 -4.80
N ALA A 106 11.89 -11.78 -5.39
CA ALA A 106 10.55 -12.34 -5.55
C ALA A 106 10.11 -13.04 -4.25
N MET A 107 8.83 -12.94 -3.94
CA MET A 107 8.21 -13.53 -2.75
C MET A 107 7.02 -14.40 -3.15
N LYS A 108 6.81 -15.49 -2.42
CA LYS A 108 5.67 -16.39 -2.59
C LYS A 108 5.01 -16.73 -1.25
N LEU A 109 3.76 -17.19 -1.30
CA LEU A 109 3.05 -17.63 -0.09
C LEU A 109 3.60 -18.98 0.38
N THR A 110 3.87 -19.10 1.67
CA THR A 110 4.08 -20.40 2.31
C THR A 110 2.72 -21.12 2.48
N SER A 111 2.75 -22.39 2.92
CA SER A 111 1.53 -23.09 3.31
C SER A 111 0.83 -22.41 4.50
N LYS A 112 1.60 -21.80 5.42
CA LYS A 112 1.04 -20.97 6.50
C LYS A 112 0.37 -19.72 5.94
N GLY A 113 1.01 -19.06 4.96
CA GLY A 113 0.47 -17.89 4.30
C GLY A 113 -0.84 -18.14 3.55
N ARG A 114 -0.92 -19.25 2.82
CA ARG A 114 -2.16 -19.68 2.17
C ARG A 114 -3.30 -19.85 3.17
N ARG A 115 -3.06 -20.58 4.28
CA ARG A 115 -4.08 -20.76 5.33
C ARG A 115 -4.50 -19.44 5.99
N ALA A 116 -3.54 -18.56 6.27
CA ALA A 116 -3.84 -17.24 6.85
C ALA A 116 -4.69 -16.38 5.91
N LEU A 117 -4.39 -16.42 4.60
CA LEU A 117 -5.19 -15.72 3.58
C LEU A 117 -6.61 -16.27 3.53
N GLU A 118 -6.78 -17.59 3.45
CA GLU A 118 -8.11 -18.22 3.40
C GLU A 118 -8.94 -17.93 4.65
N ALA A 119 -8.33 -17.96 5.84
CA ALA A 119 -9.00 -17.57 7.09
C ALA A 119 -9.43 -16.09 7.12
N ALA A 120 -8.69 -15.21 6.44
CA ALA A 120 -8.96 -13.78 6.41
C ALA A 120 -9.97 -13.36 5.32
N ARG A 121 -10.14 -14.15 4.24
CA ARG A 121 -11.10 -13.86 3.16
C ARG A 121 -12.53 -13.59 3.64
N PRO A 122 -13.17 -14.42 4.49
CA PRO A 122 -14.52 -14.15 4.96
C PRO A 122 -14.60 -12.86 5.81
N LEU A 123 -13.55 -12.54 6.57
CA LEU A 123 -13.47 -11.31 7.34
C LEU A 123 -13.33 -10.08 6.43
N TRP A 124 -12.53 -10.19 5.37
CA TRP A 124 -12.44 -9.16 4.33
C TRP A 124 -13.80 -8.91 3.67
N ALA A 125 -14.50 -9.98 3.26
CA ALA A 125 -15.84 -9.87 2.68
C ALA A 125 -16.82 -9.18 3.65
N ARG A 126 -16.78 -9.55 4.93
CA ARG A 126 -17.59 -8.89 5.97
C ARG A 126 -17.27 -7.40 6.12
N ALA A 127 -15.99 -7.02 6.04
CA ALA A 127 -15.58 -5.62 6.09
C ALA A 127 -16.09 -4.85 4.86
N GLN A 128 -15.97 -5.44 3.68
CA GLN A 128 -16.48 -4.91 2.42
C GLN A 128 -17.99 -4.67 2.51
N ASP A 129 -18.75 -5.67 2.95
CA ASP A 129 -20.20 -5.58 3.08
C ASP A 129 -20.61 -4.51 4.10
N LYS A 130 -19.85 -4.35 5.19
CA LYS A 130 -20.12 -3.31 6.18
C LYS A 130 -20.00 -1.92 5.54
N VAL A 131 -18.94 -1.68 4.76
CA VAL A 131 -18.77 -0.39 4.06
C VAL A 131 -19.87 -0.17 3.02
N LEU A 132 -20.21 -1.19 2.24
CA LEU A 132 -21.25 -1.09 1.19
C LEU A 132 -22.68 -0.96 1.73
N ARG A 133 -22.97 -1.49 2.94
CA ARG A 133 -24.28 -1.27 3.57
C ARG A 133 -24.47 0.17 4.04
N GLU A 134 -23.42 0.74 4.64
CA GLU A 134 -23.43 2.15 5.08
C GLU A 134 -23.43 3.11 3.88
N LEU A 135 -22.73 2.73 2.81
CA LEU A 135 -22.67 3.46 1.54
C LEU A 135 -23.56 2.74 0.52
N CYS A 136 -24.88 2.98 0.55
CA CYS A 136 -25.86 2.43 -0.41
C CYS A 136 -25.24 2.19 -1.79
N THR A 137 -25.42 1.00 -2.38
CA THR A 137 -24.69 0.53 -3.57
C THR A 137 -24.64 1.53 -4.73
N LYS A 138 -25.73 2.28 -4.95
CA LYS A 138 -25.79 3.36 -5.96
C LYS A 138 -24.87 4.53 -5.63
N ALA A 139 -24.89 5.00 -4.38
CA ALA A 139 -24.00 6.05 -3.90
C ALA A 139 -22.53 5.62 -3.93
N TRP A 140 -22.23 4.35 -3.63
CA TRP A 140 -20.88 3.81 -3.77
C TRP A 140 -20.39 3.79 -5.21
N ALA A 141 -21.20 3.34 -6.16
CA ALA A 141 -20.84 3.33 -7.58
C ALA A 141 -20.50 4.74 -8.09
N ASP A 142 -21.28 5.74 -7.68
CA ASP A 142 -21.02 7.15 -8.02
C ASP A 142 -19.74 7.67 -7.38
N ALA A 143 -19.51 7.37 -6.10
CA ALA A 143 -18.28 7.74 -5.40
C ALA A 143 -17.05 7.10 -6.08
N GLN A 144 -17.13 5.81 -6.42
CA GLN A 144 -16.06 5.08 -7.09
C GLN A 144 -15.75 5.68 -8.46
N ARG A 145 -16.76 6.05 -9.27
CA ARG A 145 -16.55 6.74 -10.55
C ARG A 145 -15.83 8.08 -10.36
N ARG A 146 -16.24 8.88 -9.36
CA ARG A 146 -15.60 10.18 -9.07
C ARG A 146 -14.17 10.02 -8.57
N LEU A 147 -13.88 9.02 -7.73
CA LEU A 147 -12.53 8.72 -7.26
C LEU A 147 -11.62 8.21 -8.38
N ALA A 148 -12.13 7.37 -9.28
CA ALA A 148 -11.38 6.90 -10.46
C ALA A 148 -11.00 8.08 -11.37
N HIS A 149 -11.94 8.99 -11.62
CA HIS A 149 -11.68 10.21 -12.38
C HIS A 149 -10.63 11.11 -11.70
N LEU A 150 -10.72 11.29 -10.37
CA LEU A 150 -9.74 12.07 -9.62
C LEU A 150 -8.34 11.44 -9.68
N LEU A 151 -8.25 10.11 -9.54
CA LEU A 151 -6.99 9.38 -9.69
C LEU A 151 -6.38 9.60 -11.09
N TYR A 152 -7.19 9.48 -12.14
CA TYR A 152 -6.75 9.73 -13.51
C TYR A 152 -6.20 11.16 -13.68
N VAL A 153 -6.89 12.19 -13.19
CA VAL A 153 -6.42 13.58 -13.27
C VAL A 153 -5.12 13.77 -12.49
N ALA A 154 -5.01 13.19 -11.29
CA ALA A 154 -3.83 13.31 -10.44
C ALA A 154 -2.58 12.62 -11.03
N VAL A 155 -2.77 11.47 -11.69
CA VAL A 155 -1.67 10.71 -12.34
C VAL A 155 -1.30 11.31 -13.68
N LYS A 156 -2.26 11.71 -14.52
CA LYS A 156 -1.98 12.29 -15.85
C LYS A 156 -1.17 13.59 -15.76
N ARG A 157 -1.41 14.41 -14.72
CA ARG A 157 -0.59 15.61 -14.44
C ARG A 157 0.86 15.30 -14.05
N ARG A 158 1.20 14.04 -13.74
CA ARG A 158 2.57 13.57 -13.49
C ARG A 158 3.28 13.00 -14.74
N GLY A 159 2.83 13.33 -15.96
CA GLY A 159 3.48 12.97 -17.23
C GLY A 159 4.99 13.28 -17.30
N PRO A 160 5.73 12.64 -18.22
CA PRO A 160 7.03 12.03 -17.98
C PRO A 160 8.15 13.03 -17.63
N GLY A 161 8.71 12.85 -16.43
CA GLY A 161 10.12 13.05 -16.12
C GLY A 161 10.79 14.35 -16.57
N ARG A 162 10.96 15.29 -15.63
CA ARG A 162 12.27 15.94 -15.49
C ARG A 162 13.27 14.81 -15.24
N GLY A 163 13.96 14.39 -16.30
CA GLY A 163 15.00 13.38 -16.23
C GLY A 163 15.94 13.69 -15.07
N ARG A 164 16.22 12.68 -14.26
CA ARG A 164 17.45 12.63 -13.45
C ARG A 164 18.58 13.11 -14.37
N ARG A 165 19.11 14.31 -14.13
CA ARG A 165 20.40 14.74 -14.68
C ARG A 165 21.38 13.64 -14.27
N ARG A 166 21.71 12.77 -15.23
CA ARG A 166 22.85 11.86 -15.11
C ARG A 166 24.03 12.73 -14.71
N GLY A 167 24.71 12.32 -13.64
CA GLY A 167 25.93 12.97 -13.18
C GLY A 167 26.85 13.23 -14.36
N ARG A 168 27.31 14.47 -14.47
CA ARG A 168 28.41 14.88 -15.32
C ARG A 168 29.55 13.87 -15.14
N PRO A 169 30.19 13.35 -16.20
CA PRO A 169 31.33 12.47 -16.03
C PRO A 169 32.39 13.20 -15.21
N ARG A 170 32.84 12.59 -14.11
CA ARG A 170 34.03 13.04 -13.39
C ARG A 170 35.19 12.95 -14.37
N SER A 171 35.80 14.09 -14.67
CA SER A 171 37.00 14.25 -15.48
C SER A 171 38.08 13.26 -15.04
N ALA A 172 38.70 12.60 -16.01
CA ALA A 172 39.81 11.66 -15.83
C ALA A 172 41.01 12.29 -15.08
N PRO A 173 41.85 11.48 -14.40
CA PRO A 173 43.01 11.99 -13.68
C PRO A 173 44.07 12.54 -14.65
N ARG A 174 44.54 13.76 -14.38
CA ARG A 174 45.69 14.38 -15.08
C ARG A 174 46.92 13.50 -14.88
N ARG A 175 47.43 12.94 -15.99
CA ARG A 175 48.74 12.29 -16.08
C ARG A 175 49.80 13.31 -15.63
N ARG A 176 50.53 13.01 -14.55
CA ARG A 176 51.77 13.71 -14.21
C ARG A 176 52.81 13.33 -15.24
N SER A 177 53.20 14.27 -16.08
CA SER A 177 54.38 14.16 -16.93
C SER A 177 55.61 14.11 -16.03
N ARG A 178 56.31 12.97 -16.05
CA ARG A 178 57.73 12.91 -15.70
C ARG A 178 58.48 13.76 -16.72
N VAL A 179 59.25 14.74 -16.23
CA VAL A 179 60.41 15.25 -16.96
C VAL A 179 61.62 14.63 -16.28
N ALA A 180 62.33 13.82 -17.05
CA ALA A 180 63.72 13.47 -16.81
C ALA A 180 64.57 14.43 -17.67
N GLY A 181 65.66 14.94 -17.10
CA GLY A 181 66.54 15.92 -17.70
C GLY A 181 67.04 16.89 -16.65
#